data_AF-A0A0D2RJI6-F1
#
_entry.id   AF-A0A0D2RJI6-F1
#
_cell.length_a   1.000
_cell.length_b   1.000
_cell.length_c   1.000
_cell.angle_alpha   90.00
_cell.angle_beta   90.00
_cell.angle_gamma   90.00
#
_symmetry.space_group_name_H-M   'P 1'
#
loop_
_entity.id
_entity.type
_entity.pdbx_description
1 polymer ?
#
loop_
_entity_poly.entity_id
_entity_poly.type
_entity_poly.pdbx_seq_one_letter_code
_entity_poly.pdbx_strand_id
1 'polypeptide(L)'
;MSLEVTRKENQQPTPPTGGHNGNGMALLQSMATTHRLRLNPNTEHKPESYEGLHLEFSPLLFSSLERYLPPPMLSHSRDSKLHYMRDIILRYSPEGERTRVQKQREYRQKIISHYQPLHRELYAMHASNFFAPSFLKAINENKEESFRSIMAEPTQGVFTFEMLQPHFCELLLSEVENFEKWVHETKFRIMRPNTMNKFGAVLDDFGLETMLGKLMEDFIRPISKVFFSDVGGSTLDSHHGFVVEYGINRDVELALCL
;
A
#
# COMPACT_ATOMS: atom_id res chain seq x y z
N MET A 1 -19.42 14.85 -61.60
CA MET A 1 -20.79 15.26 -61.24
C MET A 1 -20.88 15.27 -59.74
N SER A 2 -20.85 16.49 -59.19
CA SER A 2 -20.83 16.81 -57.77
C SER A 2 -22.20 16.57 -57.15
N LEU A 3 -22.23 16.04 -55.93
CA LEU A 3 -23.43 16.06 -55.08
C LEU A 3 -23.16 17.01 -53.91
N GLU A 4 -23.77 18.19 -54.02
CA GLU A 4 -23.75 19.27 -53.06
C GLU A 4 -24.53 18.90 -51.79
N VAL A 5 -23.90 19.16 -50.65
CA VAL A 5 -24.52 19.15 -49.32
C VAL A 5 -25.18 20.52 -49.11
N THR A 6 -26.51 20.58 -49.11
CA THR A 6 -27.24 21.81 -48.81
C THR A 6 -27.38 22.00 -47.30
N ARG A 7 -26.63 22.97 -46.78
CA ARG A 7 -26.67 23.50 -45.41
C ARG A 7 -27.94 24.36 -45.25
N LYS A 8 -28.75 24.09 -44.23
CA LYS A 8 -29.84 25.00 -43.80
C LYS A 8 -29.44 25.70 -42.51
N GLU A 9 -29.20 27.00 -42.65
CA GLU A 9 -29.13 28.00 -41.59
C GLU A 9 -30.52 28.18 -40.94
N ASN A 10 -30.59 28.37 -39.63
CA ASN A 10 -31.54 29.30 -39.06
C ASN A 10 -31.13 29.79 -37.66
N GLN A 11 -30.65 31.04 -37.65
CA GLN A 11 -31.08 32.16 -36.82
C GLN A 11 -30.94 32.08 -35.29
N GLN A 12 -30.01 32.92 -34.86
CA GLN A 12 -29.70 33.41 -33.52
C GLN A 12 -30.62 34.59 -33.17
N PRO A 13 -31.21 34.67 -31.96
CA PRO A 13 -31.82 35.91 -31.48
C PRO A 13 -30.79 36.77 -30.71
N THR A 14 -30.74 38.06 -31.06
CA THR A 14 -29.99 39.14 -30.39
C THR A 14 -30.63 39.57 -29.05
N PRO A 15 -29.89 40.29 -28.18
CA PRO A 15 -30.21 40.44 -26.76
C PRO A 15 -31.12 41.66 -26.47
N PRO A 16 -31.86 41.68 -25.35
CA PRO A 16 -32.38 42.93 -24.81
C PRO A 16 -31.39 43.53 -23.80
N THR A 17 -30.93 44.74 -24.11
CA THR A 17 -30.32 45.68 -23.16
C THR A 17 -31.42 46.31 -22.30
N GLY A 18 -31.23 46.34 -20.98
CA GLY A 18 -32.16 47.01 -20.06
C GLY A 18 -31.81 46.91 -18.58
N GLY A 19 -30.89 47.75 -18.12
CA GLY A 19 -30.91 48.50 -16.84
C GLY A 19 -31.31 47.85 -15.50
N HIS A 20 -30.28 47.70 -14.65
CA HIS A 20 -30.23 48.05 -13.22
C HIS A 20 -31.03 47.29 -12.14
N ASN A 21 -30.24 46.99 -11.09
CA ASN A 21 -30.54 46.84 -9.66
C ASN A 21 -31.06 45.50 -9.13
N GLY A 22 -30.22 44.93 -8.25
CA GLY A 22 -30.68 44.32 -7.02
C GLY A 22 -30.30 42.85 -6.83
N ASN A 23 -29.24 42.63 -6.05
CA ASN A 23 -29.07 41.52 -5.10
C ASN A 23 -29.88 40.24 -5.36
N GLY A 24 -29.20 39.13 -5.71
CA GLY A 24 -29.87 37.83 -5.56
C GLY A 24 -29.11 36.58 -5.95
N MET A 25 -28.18 36.60 -6.91
CA MET A 25 -27.75 35.35 -7.57
C MET A 25 -26.24 35.05 -7.60
N ALA A 26 -25.39 35.91 -7.02
CA ALA A 26 -23.94 35.68 -6.99
C ALA A 26 -23.45 34.84 -5.79
N LEU A 27 -24.31 34.54 -4.81
CA LEU A 27 -23.91 33.85 -3.57
C LEU A 27 -24.09 32.33 -3.60
N LEU A 28 -24.79 31.78 -4.59
CA LEU A 28 -25.09 30.34 -4.67
C LEU A 28 -24.16 29.54 -5.59
N GLN A 29 -23.28 30.20 -6.36
CA GLN A 29 -22.31 29.54 -7.25
C GLN A 29 -20.87 29.53 -6.71
N SER A 30 -20.64 29.96 -5.46
CA SER A 30 -19.32 30.02 -4.82
C SER A 30 -19.08 28.93 -3.75
N MET A 31 -20.02 28.01 -3.55
CA MET A 31 -19.87 26.90 -2.57
C MET A 31 -19.19 25.65 -3.15
N ALA A 32 -18.65 25.74 -4.37
CA ALA A 32 -17.66 24.78 -4.89
C ALA A 32 -16.23 25.10 -4.38
N THR A 33 -16.12 25.72 -3.20
CA THR A 33 -14.86 26.02 -2.53
C THR A 33 -14.29 24.74 -1.95
N THR A 34 -13.50 24.05 -2.77
CA THR A 34 -12.27 23.33 -2.37
C THR A 34 -12.30 22.76 -0.96
N HIS A 35 -12.79 21.53 -0.81
CA HIS A 35 -12.57 20.73 0.40
C HIS A 35 -11.08 20.44 0.57
N ARG A 36 -10.33 21.42 1.05
CA ARG A 36 -8.88 21.43 1.16
C ARG A 36 -8.48 21.76 2.57
N LEU A 37 -7.60 20.93 3.09
CA LEU A 37 -6.88 21.20 4.31
C LEU A 37 -5.82 22.29 4.05
N ARG A 38 -5.52 23.06 5.09
CA ARG A 38 -4.36 23.95 5.13
C ARG A 38 -3.08 23.11 5.07
N LEU A 39 -2.01 23.69 4.55
CA LEU A 39 -0.70 23.04 4.55
C LEU A 39 -0.10 22.96 5.96
N ASN A 40 -0.30 24.00 6.76
CA ASN A 40 0.24 24.12 8.12
C ASN A 40 -0.88 24.05 9.17
N PRO A 41 -0.67 23.35 10.29
CA PRO A 41 -1.64 23.25 11.36
C PRO A 41 -1.82 24.60 12.06
N ASN A 42 -3.03 24.86 12.56
CA ASN A 42 -3.28 25.94 13.49
C ASN A 42 -2.82 25.50 14.90
N THR A 43 -1.73 26.09 15.39
CA THR A 43 -1.14 25.79 16.71
C THR A 43 -1.91 26.40 17.87
N GLU A 44 -2.75 27.40 17.62
CA GLU A 44 -3.55 28.08 18.64
C GLU A 44 -4.91 27.40 18.84
N HIS A 45 -5.37 26.63 17.84
CA HIS A 45 -6.63 25.91 17.91
C HIS A 45 -6.51 24.64 18.75
N LYS A 46 -7.38 24.50 19.77
CA LYS A 46 -7.54 23.25 20.51
C LYS A 46 -8.60 22.40 19.82
N PRO A 47 -8.23 21.24 19.25
CA PRO A 47 -9.19 20.36 18.61
C PRO A 47 -10.17 19.79 19.63
N GLU A 48 -11.37 19.47 19.16
CA GLU A 48 -12.40 18.82 19.95
C GLU A 48 -12.10 17.33 20.14
N SER A 49 -12.68 16.75 21.20
CA SER A 49 -12.73 15.29 21.33
C SER A 49 -13.86 14.72 20.48
N TYR A 50 -13.51 13.74 19.66
CA TYR A 50 -14.43 12.95 18.85
C TYR A 50 -14.66 11.54 19.44
N GLU A 51 -14.23 11.32 20.70
CA GLU A 51 -14.45 10.06 21.41
C GLU A 51 -15.94 9.86 21.75
N GLY A 52 -16.37 8.59 21.83
CA GLY A 52 -17.76 8.23 22.12
C GLY A 52 -18.72 8.33 20.93
N LEU A 53 -18.25 8.75 19.75
CA LEU A 53 -19.00 8.70 18.49
C LEU A 53 -18.75 7.35 17.78
N HIS A 54 -19.80 6.77 17.19
CA HIS A 54 -19.67 5.58 16.35
C HIS A 54 -19.16 5.98 14.96
N LEU A 55 -17.85 6.21 14.85
CA LEU A 55 -17.19 6.70 13.64
C LEU A 55 -16.59 5.56 12.81
N GLU A 56 -16.59 5.73 11.48
CA GLU A 56 -15.91 4.82 10.54
C GLU A 56 -14.37 4.94 10.57
N PHE A 57 -13.86 6.04 11.12
CA PHE A 57 -12.44 6.31 11.23
C PHE A 57 -12.07 6.61 12.69
N SER A 58 -10.79 6.46 13.03
CA SER A 58 -10.28 6.73 14.37
C SER A 58 -10.62 8.16 14.83
N PRO A 59 -11.16 8.36 16.05
CA PRO A 59 -11.37 9.69 16.62
C PRO A 59 -10.10 10.57 16.60
N LEU A 60 -8.93 9.96 16.77
CA LEU A 60 -7.62 10.64 16.74
C LEU A 60 -7.30 11.25 15.37
N LEU A 61 -7.80 10.63 14.30
CA LEU A 61 -7.64 11.15 12.95
C LEU A 61 -8.38 12.49 12.80
N PHE A 62 -9.61 12.57 13.32
CA PHE A 62 -10.41 13.79 13.27
C PHE A 62 -9.84 14.90 14.14
N SER A 63 -9.42 14.60 15.37
CA SER A 63 -8.76 15.60 16.22
C SER A 63 -7.46 16.13 15.61
N SER A 64 -6.75 15.29 14.85
CA SER A 64 -5.53 15.70 14.14
C SER A 64 -5.85 16.54 12.91
N LEU A 65 -6.83 16.13 12.09
CA LEU A 65 -7.25 16.87 10.89
C LEU A 65 -7.87 18.23 11.24
N GLU A 66 -8.53 18.36 12.40
CA GLU A 66 -9.24 19.58 12.77
C GLU A 66 -8.30 20.80 12.77
N ARG A 67 -7.04 20.62 13.19
CA ARG A 67 -6.03 21.68 13.20
C ARG A 67 -5.69 22.20 11.81
N TYR A 68 -5.97 21.42 10.77
CA TYR A 68 -5.71 21.77 9.38
C TYR A 68 -6.96 22.31 8.66
N LEU A 69 -8.09 22.45 9.35
CA LEU A 69 -9.29 23.02 8.75
C LEU A 69 -9.09 24.52 8.40
N PRO A 70 -9.75 24.99 7.32
CA PRO A 70 -9.78 26.42 6.99
C PRO A 70 -10.34 27.25 8.16
N PRO A 71 -9.87 28.50 8.38
CA PRO A 71 -10.36 29.35 9.48
C PRO A 71 -11.89 29.49 9.56
N PRO A 72 -12.63 29.61 8.42
CA PRO A 72 -14.09 29.64 8.47
C PRO A 72 -14.72 28.38 9.05
N MET A 73 -14.09 27.20 8.92
CA MET A 73 -14.61 25.94 9.42
C MET A 73 -14.30 25.69 10.90
N LEU A 74 -13.25 26.31 11.44
CA LEU A 74 -12.87 26.13 12.85
C LEU A 74 -13.92 26.66 13.83
N SER A 75 -14.67 27.70 13.44
CA SER A 75 -15.74 28.29 14.24
C SER A 75 -17.08 27.54 14.19
N HIS A 76 -17.18 26.50 13.35
CA HIS A 76 -18.42 25.73 13.20
C HIS A 76 -18.57 24.67 14.29
N SER A 77 -19.78 24.12 14.39
CA SER A 77 -20.09 23.04 15.34
C SER A 77 -19.24 21.79 15.08
N ARG A 78 -19.09 20.99 16.13
CA ARG A 78 -18.40 19.69 16.07
C ARG A 78 -18.90 18.81 14.93
N ASP A 79 -20.22 18.74 14.73
CA ASP A 79 -20.84 17.90 13.70
C ASP A 79 -20.56 18.42 12.28
N SER A 80 -20.57 19.74 12.07
CA SER A 80 -20.21 20.34 10.79
C SER A 80 -18.73 20.13 10.45
N LYS A 81 -17.84 20.28 11.44
CA LYS A 81 -16.41 19.96 11.28
C LYS A 81 -16.20 18.50 10.96
N LEU A 82 -16.89 17.60 11.67
CA LEU A 82 -16.84 16.16 11.42
C LEU A 82 -17.29 15.81 10.00
N HIS A 83 -18.41 16.36 9.54
CA HIS A 83 -18.93 16.13 8.19
C HIS A 83 -17.94 16.60 7.12
N TYR A 84 -17.35 17.79 7.29
CA TYR A 84 -16.36 18.33 6.38
C TYR A 84 -15.08 17.47 6.32
N MET A 85 -14.54 17.07 7.47
CA MET A 85 -13.37 16.18 7.54
C MET A 85 -13.66 14.80 6.94
N ARG A 86 -14.85 14.24 7.23
CA ARG A 86 -15.28 12.96 6.67
C ARG A 86 -15.34 12.99 5.15
N ASP A 87 -15.92 14.04 4.57
CA ASP A 87 -16.01 14.20 3.11
C ASP A 87 -14.62 14.33 2.45
N ILE A 88 -13.66 14.95 3.13
CA ILE A 88 -12.26 14.96 2.69
C ILE A 88 -11.68 13.54 2.71
N ILE A 89 -11.78 12.83 3.83
CA ILE A 89 -11.19 11.50 3.98
C ILE A 89 -11.77 10.51 2.96
N LEU A 90 -13.10 10.55 2.74
CA LEU A 90 -13.78 9.64 1.80
C LEU A 90 -13.33 9.83 0.34
N ARG A 91 -12.86 11.01 -0.05
CA ARG A 91 -12.28 11.24 -1.39
C ARG A 91 -10.95 10.51 -1.59
N TYR A 92 -10.16 10.34 -0.53
CA TYR A 92 -8.86 9.66 -0.58
C TYR A 92 -8.92 8.20 -0.13
N SER A 93 -9.98 7.82 0.58
CA SER A 93 -10.23 6.44 1.03
C SER A 93 -11.67 6.03 0.71
N PRO A 94 -11.98 5.73 -0.56
CA PRO A 94 -13.31 5.30 -0.97
C PRO A 94 -13.73 4.02 -0.24
N GLU A 95 -15.05 3.84 -0.06
CA GLU A 95 -15.62 2.70 0.66
C GLU A 95 -15.20 1.34 0.10
N GLY A 96 -15.07 1.21 -1.23
CA GLY A 96 -14.62 -0.04 -1.86
C GLY A 96 -13.21 -0.45 -1.41
N GLU A 97 -12.28 0.51 -1.35
CA GLU A 97 -10.90 0.25 -0.94
C GLU A 97 -10.82 -0.09 0.55
N ARG A 98 -11.57 0.64 1.39
CA ARG A 98 -11.68 0.34 2.84
C ARG A 98 -12.23 -1.06 3.09
N THR A 99 -13.30 -1.42 2.36
CA THR A 99 -13.91 -2.75 2.45
C THR A 99 -12.93 -3.84 2.02
N ARG A 100 -12.13 -3.59 0.97
CA ARG A 100 -11.11 -4.53 0.49
C ARG A 100 -10.03 -4.76 1.54
N VAL A 101 -9.46 -3.69 2.10
CA VAL A 101 -8.44 -3.75 3.17
C VAL A 101 -8.97 -4.47 4.41
N GLN A 102 -10.19 -4.13 4.83
CA GLN A 102 -10.84 -4.77 5.98
C GLN A 102 -11.05 -6.27 5.76
N LYS A 103 -11.59 -6.67 4.60
CA LYS A 103 -11.75 -8.08 4.23
C LYS A 103 -10.42 -8.83 4.18
N GLN A 104 -9.36 -8.21 3.65
CA GLN A 104 -8.03 -8.79 3.62
C GLN A 104 -7.48 -9.00 5.04
N ARG A 105 -7.66 -8.03 5.94
CA ARG A 105 -7.29 -8.17 7.35
C ARG A 105 -8.06 -9.30 8.03
N GLU A 106 -9.38 -9.36 7.87
CA GLU A 106 -10.21 -10.42 8.44
C GLU A 106 -9.83 -11.80 7.91
N TYR A 107 -9.53 -11.90 6.62
CA TYR A 107 -9.04 -13.11 5.99
C TYR A 107 -7.71 -13.58 6.62
N ARG A 108 -6.71 -12.69 6.74
CA ARG A 108 -5.43 -13.03 7.39
C ARG A 108 -5.62 -13.43 8.85
N GLN A 109 -6.46 -12.71 9.59
CA GLN A 109 -6.75 -13.05 11.00
C GLN A 109 -7.41 -14.42 11.16
N LYS A 110 -8.28 -14.82 10.23
CA LYS A 110 -8.84 -16.17 10.22
C LYS A 110 -7.76 -17.23 10.00
N ILE A 111 -6.80 -16.99 9.10
CA ILE A 111 -5.69 -17.94 8.92
C ILE A 111 -4.84 -18.01 10.18
N ILE A 112 -4.37 -16.88 10.71
CA ILE A 112 -3.50 -16.81 11.88
C ILE A 112 -4.13 -17.48 13.12
N SER A 113 -5.46 -17.43 13.26
CA SER A 113 -6.18 -18.05 14.38
C SER A 113 -6.38 -19.56 14.26
N HIS A 114 -6.27 -20.14 13.06
CA HIS A 114 -6.56 -21.56 12.81
C HIS A 114 -5.33 -22.36 12.37
N TYR A 115 -4.34 -21.70 11.76
CA TYR A 115 -3.09 -22.30 11.33
C TYR A 115 -2.09 -22.35 12.49
N GLN A 116 -1.42 -23.49 12.65
CA GLN A 116 -0.32 -23.64 13.61
C GLN A 116 1.02 -23.69 12.87
N PRO A 117 1.90 -22.70 13.09
CA PRO A 117 3.22 -22.69 12.47
C PRO A 117 4.07 -23.88 12.88
N LEU A 118 4.81 -24.45 11.93
CA LEU A 118 5.74 -25.56 12.17
C LEU A 118 7.07 -25.05 12.73
N HIS A 119 7.59 -23.97 12.14
CA HIS A 119 8.87 -23.35 12.45
C HIS A 119 8.66 -21.94 12.99
N ARG A 120 8.34 -21.85 14.29
CA ARG A 120 8.12 -20.55 14.98
C ARG A 120 9.32 -19.61 14.90
N GLU A 121 10.51 -20.14 14.72
CA GLU A 121 11.71 -19.35 14.54
C GLU A 121 11.68 -18.47 13.28
N LEU A 122 10.96 -18.87 12.21
CA LEU A 122 10.79 -18.03 11.01
C LEU A 122 10.06 -16.71 11.31
N TYR A 123 9.24 -16.69 12.36
CA TYR A 123 8.45 -15.53 12.77
C TYR A 123 9.24 -14.57 13.67
N ALA A 124 10.36 -15.04 14.21
CA ALA A 124 11.29 -14.25 14.99
C ALA A 124 12.53 -13.98 14.13
N MET A 125 12.75 -12.72 13.74
CA MET A 125 13.87 -12.34 12.88
C MET A 125 15.22 -12.58 13.58
N HIS A 126 15.81 -13.76 13.39
CA HIS A 126 17.10 -14.17 13.94
C HIS A 126 18.18 -14.12 12.86
N ALA A 127 18.73 -12.92 12.63
CA ALA A 127 19.61 -12.61 11.52
C ALA A 127 20.79 -13.60 11.36
N SER A 128 21.42 -14.05 12.46
CA SER A 128 22.55 -14.99 12.45
C SER A 128 22.22 -16.37 11.85
N ASN A 129 20.97 -16.80 11.97
CA ASN A 129 20.52 -18.13 11.50
C ASN A 129 19.93 -18.05 10.09
N PHE A 130 19.58 -16.84 9.65
CA PHE A 130 18.87 -16.62 8.39
C PHE A 130 19.84 -16.27 7.27
N PHE A 131 20.85 -15.46 7.59
CA PHE A 131 21.72 -14.85 6.59
C PHE A 131 23.11 -15.47 6.56
N ALA A 132 23.70 -15.47 5.37
CA ALA A 132 25.10 -15.82 5.20
C ALA A 132 25.99 -14.89 6.07
N PRO A 133 27.05 -15.41 6.72
CA PRO A 133 27.93 -14.58 7.56
C PRO A 133 28.58 -13.44 6.79
N SER A 134 28.92 -13.66 5.51
CA SER A 134 29.45 -12.63 4.59
C SER A 134 28.45 -11.50 4.37
N PHE A 135 27.17 -11.84 4.15
CA PHE A 135 26.09 -10.88 3.99
C PHE A 135 25.91 -10.02 5.24
N LEU A 136 25.82 -10.64 6.42
CA LEU A 136 25.68 -9.91 7.69
C LEU A 136 26.85 -8.96 7.94
N LYS A 137 28.08 -9.41 7.64
CA LYS A 137 29.25 -8.56 7.77
C LYS A 137 29.14 -7.32 6.89
N ALA A 138 28.75 -7.48 5.63
CA ALA A 138 28.60 -6.36 4.70
C ALA A 138 27.50 -5.38 5.16
N ILE A 139 26.36 -5.89 5.64
CA ILE A 139 25.26 -5.07 6.19
C ILE A 139 25.71 -4.30 7.43
N ASN A 140 26.45 -4.93 8.34
CA ASN A 140 26.95 -4.28 9.55
C ASN A 140 27.99 -3.19 9.24
N GLU A 141 28.83 -3.40 8.22
CA GLU A 141 29.79 -2.38 7.77
C GLU A 141 29.09 -1.21 7.05
N ASN A 142 27.97 -1.49 6.37
CA ASN A 142 27.10 -0.54 5.70
C ASN A 142 27.84 0.45 4.78
N LYS A 143 28.79 -0.09 4.00
CA LYS A 143 29.60 0.64 3.02
C LYS A 143 29.44 0.04 1.64
N GLU A 144 29.57 0.88 0.63
CA GLU A 144 29.47 0.45 -0.76
C GLU A 144 30.52 -0.61 -1.11
N GLU A 145 31.76 -0.44 -0.65
CA GLU A 145 32.84 -1.40 -0.90
C GLU A 145 32.53 -2.76 -0.28
N SER A 146 31.95 -2.77 0.92
CA SER A 146 31.56 -3.99 1.62
C SER A 146 30.44 -4.72 0.87
N PHE A 147 29.43 -4.00 0.36
CA PHE A 147 28.39 -4.61 -0.48
C PHE A 147 28.95 -5.15 -1.80
N ARG A 148 29.79 -4.36 -2.49
CA ARG A 148 30.43 -4.79 -3.74
C ARG A 148 31.34 -6.01 -3.55
N SER A 149 31.87 -6.24 -2.34
CA SER A 149 32.71 -7.40 -2.06
C SER A 149 31.95 -8.74 -2.06
N ILE A 150 30.63 -8.72 -1.85
CA ILE A 150 29.78 -9.93 -1.79
C ILE A 150 28.83 -10.06 -2.99
N MET A 151 28.77 -9.04 -3.85
CA MET A 151 27.84 -8.97 -4.98
C MET A 151 28.58 -9.07 -6.31
N ALA A 152 27.97 -9.78 -7.26
CA ALA A 152 28.30 -9.67 -8.66
C ALA A 152 27.20 -8.87 -9.38
N GLU A 153 27.56 -8.18 -10.45
CA GLU A 153 26.63 -7.47 -11.34
C GLU A 153 26.71 -8.08 -12.74
N PRO A 154 25.99 -9.19 -13.04
CA PRO A 154 26.06 -9.85 -14.34
C PRO A 154 25.56 -8.96 -15.49
N THR A 155 24.68 -8.01 -15.20
CA THR A 155 24.14 -7.04 -16.15
C THR A 155 23.81 -5.76 -15.39
N GLN A 156 23.91 -4.62 -16.07
CA GLN A 156 23.71 -3.31 -15.47
C GLN A 156 22.40 -3.23 -14.65
N GLY A 157 22.53 -2.88 -13.37
CA GLY A 157 21.40 -2.76 -12.44
C GLY A 157 20.85 -4.08 -11.91
N VAL A 158 21.47 -5.22 -12.23
CA VAL A 158 21.09 -6.55 -11.74
C VAL A 158 22.23 -7.08 -10.86
N PHE A 159 21.95 -7.22 -9.56
CA PHE A 159 22.92 -7.71 -8.58
C PHE A 159 22.58 -9.12 -8.12
N THR A 160 23.58 -9.98 -8.01
CA THR A 160 23.47 -11.35 -7.50
C THR A 160 24.41 -11.55 -6.33
N PHE A 161 23.93 -12.15 -5.24
CA PHE A 161 24.71 -12.40 -4.03
C PHE A 161 24.08 -13.51 -3.19
N GLU A 162 24.90 -14.14 -2.35
CA GLU A 162 24.44 -15.12 -1.36
C GLU A 162 23.90 -14.38 -0.12
N MET A 163 22.57 -14.38 0.02
CA MET A 163 21.90 -13.73 1.14
C MET A 163 21.54 -14.72 2.25
N LEU A 164 20.83 -15.80 1.90
CA LEU A 164 20.20 -16.72 2.84
C LEU A 164 21.05 -17.97 3.08
N GLN A 165 21.01 -18.50 4.30
CA GLN A 165 21.60 -19.79 4.60
C GLN A 165 20.72 -20.92 4.02
N PRO A 166 21.33 -22.03 3.53
CA PRO A 166 20.58 -23.19 3.05
C PRO A 166 19.57 -23.73 4.07
N HIS A 167 19.96 -23.77 5.34
CA HIS A 167 19.08 -24.21 6.43
C HIS A 167 17.82 -23.36 6.55
N PHE A 168 17.93 -22.03 6.42
CA PHE A 168 16.77 -21.15 6.41
C PHE A 168 15.84 -21.45 5.23
N CYS A 169 16.41 -21.69 4.05
CA CYS A 169 15.62 -22.06 2.87
C CYS A 169 14.85 -23.37 3.10
N GLU A 170 15.47 -24.37 3.72
CA GLU A 170 14.81 -25.63 4.08
C GLU A 170 13.64 -25.41 5.05
N LEU A 171 13.85 -24.62 6.11
CA LEU A 171 12.81 -24.28 7.08
C LEU A 171 11.63 -23.53 6.44
N LEU A 172 11.93 -22.58 5.55
CA LEU A 172 10.89 -21.82 4.85
C LEU A 172 10.08 -22.72 3.91
N LEU A 173 10.73 -23.63 3.19
CA LEU A 173 10.06 -24.57 2.31
C LEU A 173 9.17 -25.55 3.10
N SER A 174 9.67 -26.13 4.19
CA SER A 174 8.87 -27.03 5.04
C SER A 174 7.68 -26.32 5.69
N GLU A 175 7.83 -25.04 6.07
CA GLU A 175 6.72 -24.23 6.57
C GLU A 175 5.65 -24.00 5.50
N VAL A 176 6.05 -23.68 4.26
CA VAL A 176 5.12 -23.50 3.14
C VAL A 176 4.39 -24.80 2.82
N GLU A 177 5.09 -25.94 2.79
CA GLU A 177 4.47 -27.25 2.59
C GLU A 177 3.46 -27.58 3.70
N ASN A 178 3.78 -27.28 4.95
CA ASN A 178 2.88 -27.48 6.08
C ASN A 178 1.62 -26.59 5.96
N PHE A 179 1.80 -25.32 5.57
CA PHE A 179 0.70 -24.42 5.31
C PHE A 179 -0.21 -24.94 4.18
N GLU A 180 0.37 -25.34 3.06
CA GLU A 180 -0.41 -25.89 1.96
C GLU A 180 -1.16 -27.15 2.38
N LYS A 181 -0.53 -28.07 3.11
CA LYS A 181 -1.19 -29.27 3.63
C LYS A 181 -2.40 -28.91 4.51
N TRP A 182 -2.23 -27.98 5.44
CA TRP A 182 -3.33 -27.48 6.28
C TRP A 182 -4.47 -26.89 5.46
N VAL A 183 -4.18 -26.09 4.42
CA VAL A 183 -5.19 -25.52 3.51
C VAL A 183 -5.99 -26.63 2.81
N HIS A 184 -5.31 -27.67 2.32
CA HIS A 184 -5.97 -28.80 1.65
C HIS A 184 -6.85 -29.61 2.61
N GLU A 185 -6.36 -29.88 3.83
CA GLU A 185 -7.09 -30.65 4.84
C GLU A 185 -8.33 -29.91 5.37
N THR A 186 -8.19 -28.61 5.63
CA THR A 186 -9.29 -27.77 6.13
C THR A 186 -10.23 -27.26 5.04
N LYS A 187 -9.87 -27.46 3.76
CA LYS A 187 -10.54 -26.88 2.59
C LYS A 187 -10.68 -25.36 2.68
N PHE A 188 -9.71 -24.71 3.33
CA PHE A 188 -9.70 -23.27 3.48
C PHE A 188 -9.50 -22.60 2.11
N ARG A 189 -10.26 -21.54 1.82
CA ARG A 189 -10.08 -20.79 0.57
C ARG A 189 -9.00 -19.74 0.78
N ILE A 190 -7.82 -19.96 0.18
CA ILE A 190 -6.71 -19.00 0.20
C ILE A 190 -6.66 -18.17 -1.09
N MET A 191 -6.12 -16.96 -0.98
CA MET A 191 -5.71 -16.15 -2.12
C MET A 191 -4.38 -16.69 -2.66
N ARG A 192 -4.27 -16.80 -3.98
CA ARG A 192 -3.04 -17.25 -4.64
C ARG A 192 -2.14 -16.04 -4.99
N PRO A 193 -0.81 -16.23 -5.05
CA PRO A 193 0.14 -15.13 -5.20
C PRO A 193 -0.04 -14.29 -6.47
N ASN A 194 -0.40 -14.94 -7.57
CA ASN A 194 -0.63 -14.27 -8.85
C ASN A 194 -1.57 -15.11 -9.71
N THR A 195 -2.32 -14.46 -10.61
CA THR A 195 -3.20 -15.07 -11.62
C THR A 195 -2.47 -16.07 -12.52
N MET A 196 -1.14 -15.93 -12.69
CA MET A 196 -0.32 -16.80 -13.54
C MET A 196 0.28 -18.02 -12.81
N ASN A 197 0.30 -18.05 -11.48
CA ASN A 197 0.88 -19.15 -10.70
C ASN A 197 -0.21 -19.87 -9.92
N LYS A 198 -0.49 -21.13 -10.28
CA LYS A 198 -1.53 -21.93 -9.60
C LYS A 198 -1.04 -22.50 -8.27
N PHE A 199 0.28 -22.59 -8.10
CA PHE A 199 0.94 -23.23 -6.95
C PHE A 199 1.85 -22.23 -6.22
N GLY A 200 1.86 -22.31 -4.89
CA GLY A 200 2.57 -21.37 -4.03
C GLY A 200 1.67 -20.70 -2.98
N ALA A 201 2.32 -19.99 -2.07
CA ALA A 201 1.70 -19.38 -0.90
C ALA A 201 2.13 -17.93 -0.70
N VAL A 202 1.20 -17.08 -0.28
CA VAL A 202 1.50 -15.71 0.15
C VAL A 202 1.97 -15.77 1.60
N LEU A 203 3.19 -15.31 1.87
CA LEU A 203 3.84 -15.45 3.17
C LEU A 203 3.15 -14.61 4.25
N ASP A 204 2.63 -13.44 3.87
CA ASP A 204 1.88 -12.56 4.78
C ASP A 204 0.62 -13.23 5.33
N ASP A 205 0.01 -14.16 4.58
CA ASP A 205 -1.28 -14.75 4.93
C ASP A 205 -1.21 -15.62 6.18
N PHE A 206 -0.07 -16.25 6.41
CA PHE A 206 0.18 -17.11 7.57
C PHE A 206 1.19 -16.52 8.55
N GLY A 207 1.42 -15.21 8.49
CA GLY A 207 2.00 -14.42 9.59
C GLY A 207 3.48 -13.99 9.42
N LEU A 208 4.08 -14.15 8.24
CA LEU A 208 5.47 -13.74 8.00
C LEU A 208 5.65 -12.25 7.65
N GLU A 209 4.56 -11.48 7.55
CA GLU A 209 4.55 -10.04 7.23
C GLU A 209 5.53 -9.23 8.11
N THR A 210 5.58 -9.49 9.41
CA THR A 210 6.50 -8.78 10.32
C THR A 210 7.97 -9.12 10.05
N MET A 211 8.27 -10.38 9.74
CA MET A 211 9.64 -10.80 9.40
C MET A 211 10.09 -10.17 8.08
N LEU A 212 9.22 -10.20 7.07
CA LEU A 212 9.49 -9.59 5.76
C LEU A 212 9.65 -8.07 5.83
N GLY A 213 8.85 -7.41 6.68
CA GLY A 213 9.01 -5.98 6.97
C GLY A 213 10.40 -5.66 7.51
N LYS A 214 10.89 -6.43 8.50
CA LYS A 214 12.25 -6.28 9.04
C LYS A 214 13.34 -6.61 8.01
N LEU A 215 13.16 -7.67 7.22
CA LEU A 215 14.06 -8.00 6.12
C LEU A 215 14.22 -6.81 5.16
N MET A 216 13.10 -6.21 4.75
CA MET A 216 13.09 -5.06 3.85
C MET A 216 13.75 -3.83 4.49
N GLU A 217 13.34 -3.46 5.70
CA GLU A 217 13.80 -2.23 6.37
C GLU A 217 15.27 -2.30 6.78
N ASP A 218 15.70 -3.40 7.39
CA ASP A 218 17.01 -3.50 8.03
C ASP A 218 18.10 -4.03 7.09
N PHE A 219 17.74 -4.76 6.03
CA PHE A 219 18.71 -5.45 5.17
C PHE A 219 18.63 -5.05 3.69
N ILE A 220 17.44 -4.95 3.11
CA ILE A 220 17.29 -4.61 1.69
C ILE A 220 17.42 -3.09 1.45
N ARG A 221 16.75 -2.26 2.25
CA ARG A 221 16.76 -0.80 2.10
C ARG A 221 18.17 -0.19 2.19
N PRO A 222 19.10 -0.63 3.06
CA PRO A 222 20.48 -0.16 3.04
C PRO A 222 21.20 -0.40 1.71
N ILE A 223 21.02 -1.59 1.12
CA ILE A 223 21.57 -1.95 -0.20
C ILE A 223 20.94 -1.06 -1.28
N SER A 224 19.61 -0.98 -1.30
CA SER A 224 18.88 -0.20 -2.29
C SER A 224 19.25 1.29 -2.24
N LYS A 225 19.46 1.84 -1.04
CA LYS A 225 19.90 3.23 -0.87
C LYS A 225 21.25 3.51 -1.55
N VAL A 226 22.16 2.55 -1.57
CA VAL A 226 23.50 2.70 -2.18
C VAL A 226 23.44 2.54 -3.69
N PHE A 227 22.82 1.47 -4.19
CA PHE A 227 22.88 1.14 -5.63
C PHE A 227 21.77 1.78 -6.47
N PHE A 228 20.69 2.24 -5.83
CA PHE A 228 19.49 2.78 -6.49
C PHE A 228 19.10 4.15 -5.93
N SER A 229 20.08 4.99 -5.59
CA SER A 229 19.86 6.35 -5.09
C SER A 229 18.98 7.19 -6.02
N ASP A 230 19.14 7.00 -7.32
CA ASP A 230 18.52 7.84 -8.36
C ASP A 230 17.04 7.52 -8.58
N VAL A 231 16.58 6.38 -8.06
CA VAL A 231 15.18 5.90 -8.19
C VAL A 231 14.50 5.73 -6.83
N GLY A 232 15.01 6.36 -5.78
CA GLY A 232 14.39 6.33 -4.46
C GLY A 232 14.65 5.04 -3.69
N GLY A 233 15.83 4.43 -3.81
CA GLY A 233 16.19 3.23 -3.06
C GLY A 233 16.10 3.37 -1.53
N SER A 234 16.06 4.60 -1.01
CA SER A 234 15.85 4.90 0.42
C SER A 234 14.39 4.90 0.87
N THR A 235 13.41 4.84 -0.05
CA THR A 235 11.98 5.04 0.25
C THR A 235 11.14 3.77 0.17
N LEU A 236 11.76 2.58 0.15
CA LEU A 236 11.04 1.30 0.16
C LEU A 236 10.17 1.16 1.41
N ASP A 237 8.85 1.16 1.28
CA ASP A 237 7.89 1.24 2.41
C ASP A 237 6.86 0.10 2.41
N SER A 238 6.92 -0.78 1.42
CA SER A 238 5.94 -1.84 1.20
C SER A 238 6.60 -3.09 0.64
N HIS A 239 6.06 -4.24 1.02
CA HIS A 239 6.48 -5.55 0.53
C HIS A 239 5.28 -6.42 0.21
N HIS A 240 5.48 -7.42 -0.63
CA HIS A 240 4.52 -8.49 -0.87
C HIS A 240 5.29 -9.79 -1.07
N GLY A 241 5.41 -10.58 0.01
CA GLY A 241 6.18 -11.83 -0.01
C GLY A 241 5.33 -13.02 -0.42
N PHE A 242 5.83 -13.81 -1.37
CA PHE A 242 5.21 -15.07 -1.76
C PHE A 242 6.26 -16.08 -2.26
N VAL A 243 5.90 -17.35 -2.19
CA VAL A 243 6.68 -18.46 -2.76
C VAL A 243 5.91 -19.00 -3.96
N VAL A 244 6.65 -19.36 -5.01
CA VAL A 244 6.14 -19.99 -6.23
C VAL A 244 6.78 -21.35 -6.37
N GLU A 245 5.99 -22.34 -6.76
CA GLU A 245 6.46 -23.69 -7.06
C GLU A 245 6.34 -23.96 -8.56
N TYR A 246 7.43 -24.43 -9.18
CA TYR A 246 7.47 -24.87 -10.57
C TYR A 246 7.72 -26.37 -10.65
N GLY A 247 7.07 -27.06 -11.59
CA GLY A 247 7.31 -28.49 -11.78
C GLY A 247 6.89 -28.98 -13.17
N ILE A 248 7.42 -30.14 -13.59
CA ILE A 248 7.17 -30.70 -14.93
C ILE A 248 5.66 -30.96 -15.19
N ASN A 249 4.85 -31.10 -14.13
CA ASN A 249 3.39 -31.20 -14.18
C ASN A 249 2.67 -30.03 -13.47
N ARG A 250 3.39 -28.93 -13.17
CA ARG A 250 2.91 -27.75 -12.44
C ARG A 250 3.43 -26.49 -13.15
N ASP A 251 2.55 -25.85 -13.92
CA ASP A 251 2.76 -24.61 -14.67
C ASP A 251 3.99 -24.60 -15.61
N VAL A 252 3.81 -25.25 -16.77
CA VAL A 252 4.80 -25.44 -17.84
C VAL A 252 5.10 -24.16 -18.65
N GLU A 253 4.30 -23.10 -18.52
CA GLU A 253 4.45 -21.89 -19.35
C GLU A 253 5.41 -20.82 -18.79
N LEU A 254 5.87 -20.93 -17.55
CA LEU A 254 6.77 -19.93 -16.93
C LEU A 254 8.25 -20.35 -16.85
N ALA A 255 8.59 -21.60 -17.19
CA ALA A 255 9.96 -22.09 -17.14
C ALA A 255 10.83 -21.70 -18.36
N LEU A 256 10.30 -20.92 -19.32
CA LEU A 256 10.96 -20.61 -20.60
C LEU A 256 11.33 -19.13 -20.79
N CYS A 257 11.57 -18.39 -19.70
CA CYS A 257 12.18 -17.05 -19.75
C CYS A 257 13.41 -16.91 -18.83
N LEU A 258 14.26 -17.95 -18.76
CA LEU A 258 15.65 -17.85 -18.32
C LEU A 258 16.57 -18.37 -19.41
#